data_AF-A0A951L909-F1
#
_entry.id   AF-A0A951L909-F1
#
_cell.length_a   1.000
_cell.length_b   1.000
_cell.length_c   1.000
_cell.angle_alpha   90.00
_cell.angle_beta   90.00
_cell.angle_gamma   90.00
#
_symmetry.space_group_name_H-M   'P 1'
#
loop_
_entity.id
_entity.type
_entity.pdbx_description
1 polymer ?
#
loop_
_entity_poly.entity_id
_entity_poly.type
_entity_poly.pdbx_seq_one_letter_code
_entity_poly.pdbx_strand_id
1 'polypeptide(L)' 'MAHITGHDRDQILLLPEAVDDYVAGDNPVRFIEAFVEGLDLAALGFVRAMPEATGRPG' A
#
# COMPACT_ATOMS: atom_id res chain seq x y z
N MET A 1 -10.94 -17.52 12.59
CA MET A 1 -11.54 -17.06 11.32
C MET A 1 -10.42 -16.97 10.30
N ALA A 2 -10.52 -17.72 9.21
CA ALA A 2 -9.43 -17.90 8.25
C ALA A 2 -9.30 -16.65 7.37
N HIS A 3 -8.15 -15.98 7.43
CA HIS A 3 -7.84 -14.87 6.54
C HIS A 3 -7.13 -15.42 5.29
N ILE A 4 -7.58 -14.99 4.11
CA ILE A 4 -6.98 -15.30 2.82
C ILE A 4 -5.81 -14.33 2.59
N THR A 5 -4.62 -14.85 2.36
CA THR A 5 -3.43 -14.06 2.01
C THR A 5 -3.59 -13.50 0.60
N GLY A 6 -3.43 -12.18 0.44
CA GLY A 6 -3.41 -11.52 -0.86
C GLY A 6 -2.08 -11.74 -1.60
N HIS A 7 -2.10 -11.67 -2.92
CA HIS A 7 -0.92 -11.88 -3.77
C HIS A 7 0.07 -10.72 -3.69
N ASP A 8 1.34 -11.04 -3.94
CA ASP A 8 2.45 -10.09 -4.00
C ASP A 8 2.27 -9.11 -5.18
N ARG A 9 2.61 -7.82 -4.99
CA ARG A 9 2.33 -6.77 -5.98
C ARG A 9 3.20 -6.86 -7.24
N ASP A 10 4.32 -7.59 -7.16
CA ASP A 10 5.25 -7.83 -8.26
C ASP A 10 4.92 -9.15 -8.97
N GLN A 11 3.96 -9.91 -8.43
CA GLN A 11 3.51 -11.18 -8.97
C GLN A 11 2.63 -10.94 -10.20
N ILE A 12 3.20 -11.15 -11.39
CA ILE A 12 2.46 -11.18 -12.65
C ILE A 12 1.55 -12.42 -12.62
N LEU A 13 0.28 -12.21 -12.25
CA LEU A 13 -0.76 -13.19 -12.44
C LEU A 13 -1.12 -13.27 -13.93
N LEU A 14 -1.63 -14.41 -14.38
CA LEU A 14 -2.25 -14.58 -15.70
C LEU A 14 -3.62 -13.86 -15.80
N LEU A 15 -3.80 -12.79 -15.00
CA LEU A 15 -4.98 -11.99 -14.67
C LEU A 15 -4.56 -10.50 -14.71
N PRO A 16 -5.50 -9.54 -14.79
CA PRO A 16 -5.38 -8.35 -15.61
C PRO A 16 -4.29 -7.37 -15.13
N GLU A 17 -4.05 -6.33 -15.93
CA GLU A 17 -3.13 -5.21 -15.66
C GLU A 17 -3.06 -4.83 -14.18
N ALA A 18 -1.89 -4.37 -13.72
CA ALA A 18 -1.70 -4.02 -12.31
C ALA A 18 -2.82 -3.07 -11.86
N VAL A 19 -3.22 -3.14 -10.58
CA VAL A 19 -4.30 -2.26 -10.08
C VAL A 19 -4.01 -0.79 -10.38
N ASP A 20 -2.73 -0.40 -10.42
CA ASP A 20 -2.27 0.93 -10.79
C ASP A 20 -2.58 1.33 -12.24
N ASP A 21 -2.60 0.37 -13.17
CA ASP A 21 -2.93 0.59 -14.58
C ASP A 21 -4.40 1.03 -14.76
N TYR A 22 -5.26 0.75 -13.76
CA TYR A 22 -6.63 1.23 -13.70
C TYR A 22 -6.79 2.61 -13.03
N VAL A 23 -5.71 3.16 -12.45
CA VAL A 23 -5.72 4.44 -11.74
C VAL A 23 -5.31 5.54 -12.70
N ALA A 24 -6.30 6.30 -13.17
CA ALA A 24 -6.08 7.49 -13.99
C ALA A 24 -5.08 8.47 -13.32
N GLY A 25 -4.31 9.19 -14.13
CA GLY A 25 -3.26 10.10 -13.63
C GLY A 25 -3.79 11.27 -12.80
N ASP A 26 -5.04 11.68 -13.01
CA ASP A 26 -5.73 12.72 -12.25
C ASP A 26 -6.54 12.17 -11.07
N ASN A 27 -6.44 10.87 -10.80
CA ASN A 27 -7.14 10.25 -9.69
C ASN A 27 -6.62 10.81 -8.34
N PRO A 28 -7.50 11.23 -7.42
CA PRO A 28 -7.10 11.81 -6.14
C PRO A 28 -6.22 10.90 -5.28
N VAL A 29 -6.24 9.58 -5.51
CA VAL A 29 -5.35 8.65 -4.80
C VAL A 29 -3.87 8.98 -5.01
N ARG A 30 -3.49 9.51 -6.18
CA ARG A 30 -2.10 9.95 -6.47
C ARG A 30 -1.66 11.07 -5.53
N PHE A 31 -2.56 12.01 -5.24
CA PHE A 31 -2.29 13.08 -4.28
C PHE A 31 -2.18 12.53 -2.85
N ILE A 32 -3.07 11.62 -2.47
CA ILE A 32 -3.05 11.01 -1.14
C ILE A 32 -1.76 10.23 -0.92
N GLU A 33 -1.31 9.46 -1.91
CA GLU A 33 -0.04 8.75 -1.90
C GLU A 33 1.14 9.72 -1.69
N ALA A 34 1.27 10.73 -2.54
CA ALA A 34 2.34 11.73 -2.43
C ALA A 34 2.29 12.50 -1.10
N PHE A 35 1.09 12.80 -0.58
CA PHE A 35 0.92 13.45 0.71
C PHE A 35 1.43 12.56 1.85
N VAL A 36 1.03 11.29 1.88
CA VAL A 36 1.41 10.35 2.94
C VAL A 36 2.90 10.02 2.89
N GLU A 37 3.51 9.91 1.71
CA GLU A 37 4.97 9.73 1.56
C GLU A 37 5.78 10.89 2.14
N GLY A 38 5.21 12.10 2.16
CA GLY A 38 5.84 13.28 2.75
C GLY A 38 5.74 13.36 4.28
N LEU A 39 5.00 12.46 4.94
CA LEU A 39 4.79 12.51 6.39
C LEU A 39 5.78 11.61 7.13
N ASP A 40 6.40 12.16 8.18
CA ASP A 40 7.04 11.34 9.21
C ASP A 40 5.96 10.79 10.16
N LEU A 41 5.41 9.64 9.80
CA LEU A 41 4.37 8.97 10.57
C LEU A 41 4.86 8.59 11.99
N ALA A 42 6.16 8.33 12.18
CA ALA A 42 6.71 8.04 13.50
C ALA A 42 6.73 9.30 14.39
N ALA A 43 7.18 10.43 13.85
CA ALA A 43 7.14 11.72 14.57
C ALA A 43 5.72 12.20 14.87
N LEU A 44 4.75 11.82 14.03
CA LEU A 44 3.32 12.08 14.26
C LEU A 44 2.69 11.16 15.32
N GLY A 45 3.46 10.21 15.89
CA GLY A 45 3.01 9.33 16.96
C GLY A 45 2.25 8.08 16.49
N PHE A 46 2.32 7.74 15.19
CA PHE A 46 1.76 6.48 14.72
C PHE A 46 2.66 5.32 15.15
N VAL A 47 2.22 4.63 16.21
CA VAL A 47 2.94 3.50 16.83
C VAL A 47 3.17 2.33 15.87
N ARG A 48 2.35 2.22 14.82
CA ARG A 48 2.34 1.11 13.85
C ARG A 48 2.63 1.57 12.42
N ALA A 49 3.38 2.67 12.28
CA ALA A 49 3.74 3.21 10.98
C ALA A 49 4.71 2.32 10.20
N MET A 50 5.59 1.60 10.92
CA MET A 50 6.55 0.69 10.31
C MET A 50 5.98 -0.73 10.24
N PRO A 51 5.95 -1.35 9.05
CA PRO A 51 5.61 -2.75 8.92
C PRO A 51 6.67 -3.63 9.60
N GLU A 52 6.25 -4.74 10.21
CA GLU A 52 7.18 -5.78 10.66
C GLU A 52 7.86 -6.44 9.46
N ALA A 53 8.93 -7.21 9.69
CA ALA A 53 9.66 -7.90 8.61
C ALA A 53 8.78 -8.86 7.78
N THR A 54 7.66 -9.34 8.34
CA THR A 54 6.65 -10.17 7.66
C THR A 54 5.49 -9.35 7.07
N GLY A 55 5.62 -8.03 7.03
CA GLY A 55 4.71 -7.09 6.39
C GLY A 55 3.74 -6.42 7.35
N ARG A 56 2.89 -7.15 8.07
CA ARG A 56 1.84 -6.49 8.87
C ARG A 56 2.47 -5.66 10.00
N PRO A 57 2.07 -4.40 10.22
CA PRO A 57 2.45 -3.68 11.43
C PRO A 57 1.93 -4.43 12.67
N GLY A 58 2.81 -4.72 13.62
CA GLY A 58 2.49 -5.39 14.89
C GLY A 58 1.49 -4.62 15.75
#